data_AF-D9W4S9-F1
#
_entry.id   AF-D9W4S9-F1
#
_cell.length_a   1.000
_cell.length_b   1.000
_cell.length_c   1.000
_cell.angle_alpha   90.00
_cell.angle_beta   90.00
_cell.angle_gamma   90.00
#
_symmetry.space_group_name_H-M   'P 1'
#
loop_
_entity.id
_entity.type
_entity.pdbx_description
1 polymer ?
#
loop_
_entity_poly.entity_id
_entity_poly.type
_entity_poly.pdbx_seq_one_letter_code
_entity_poly.pdbx_strand_id
1 'polypeptide(L)' 'MLPQIPLTDPRVLALARARQQLAHDAGHLPTWEELTDQERADALPDARNYLEAAINADLIPAEEV' A
#
# COMPACT_ATOMS: atom_id res chain seq x y z
N MET A 1 -7.07 -20.67 -2.05
CA MET A 1 -7.01 -19.55 -3.01
C MET A 1 -6.84 -18.30 -2.18
N LEU A 2 -5.74 -17.57 -2.35
CA LEU A 2 -5.49 -16.36 -1.58
C LEU A 2 -6.58 -15.32 -1.93
N PRO A 3 -7.12 -14.58 -0.96
CA PRO A 3 -8.03 -13.48 -1.25
C PRO A 3 -7.34 -12.51 -2.20
N GLN A 4 -7.94 -12.26 -3.36
CA GLN A 4 -7.44 -11.28 -4.32
C GLN A 4 -7.92 -9.92 -3.84
N ILE A 5 -7.04 -9.19 -3.14
CA ILE A 5 -7.40 -7.87 -2.60
C ILE A 5 -7.53 -6.90 -3.79
N PRO A 6 -8.67 -6.23 -3.98
CA PRO A 6 -8.81 -5.29 -5.07
C PRO A 6 -7.88 -4.07 -4.84
N LEU A 7 -7.35 -3.48 -5.91
CA LEU A 7 -6.53 -2.26 -5.78
C LEU A 7 -7.30 -1.07 -5.18
N THR A 8 -8.64 -1.13 -5.25
CA THR A 8 -9.53 -0.15 -4.65
C THR A 8 -9.81 -0.40 -3.17
N ASP A 9 -9.24 -1.44 -2.56
CA ASP A 9 -9.35 -1.67 -1.11
C ASP A 9 -8.71 -0.48 -0.37
N PRO A 10 -9.42 0.16 0.58
CA PRO A 10 -8.91 1.34 1.28
C PRO A 10 -7.59 1.07 2.02
N ARG A 11 -7.34 -0.17 2.45
CA ARG A 11 -6.08 -0.56 3.11
C ARG A 11 -4.90 -0.54 2.15
N VAL A 12 -5.12 -0.83 0.86
CA VAL A 12 -4.08 -0.71 -0.19
C VAL A 12 -3.67 0.75 -0.34
N LEU A 13 -4.64 1.67 -0.41
CA LEU A 13 -4.36 3.11 -0.47
C LEU A 13 -3.66 3.60 0.79
N ALA A 14 -4.12 3.18 1.97
CA ALA A 14 -3.51 3.56 3.24
C ALA A 14 -2.04 3.08 3.32
N LEU A 15 -1.77 1.84 2.92
CA LEU A 15 -0.42 1.28 2.91
C LEU A 15 0.48 1.95 1.87
N ALA A 16 -0.02 2.25 0.67
CA ALA A 16 0.73 2.98 -0.35
C ALA A 16 1.15 4.37 0.16
N ARG A 17 0.22 5.11 0.78
CA ARG A 17 0.49 6.41 1.43
C ARG A 17 1.57 6.29 2.52
N ALA A 18 1.43 5.31 3.41
CA ALA A 18 2.37 5.10 4.51
C ALA A 18 3.79 4.77 4.00
N ARG A 19 3.90 3.92 2.97
CA ARG A 19 5.18 3.59 2.35
C ARG A 19 5.82 4.81 1.70
N GLN A 20 5.05 5.63 1.00
CA GLN A 20 5.58 6.86 0.39
C GLN A 20 6.07 7.84 1.46
N GLN A 21 5.34 8.00 2.55
CA GLN A 21 5.77 8.85 3.66
C GLN A 21 7.10 8.37 4.26
N LEU A 22 7.25 7.06 4.50
CA LEU A 22 8.52 6.49 4.97
C LEU A 22 9.67 6.76 3.98
N ALA A 23 9.40 6.69 2.68
CA ALA A 23 10.39 6.94 1.64
C ALA A 23 10.76 8.43 1.54
N HIS A 24 9.80 9.34 1.70
CA HIS A 24 10.02 10.78 1.84
C HIS A 24 10.95 11.07 3.02
N ASP A 25 10.60 10.56 4.20
CA ASP A 25 11.34 10.78 5.44
C ASP A 25 12.78 10.23 5.37
N ALA A 26 12.98 9.11 4.66
CA ALA A 26 14.29 8.47 4.53
C ALA A 26 15.19 9.08 3.43
N GLY A 27 14.61 9.64 2.37
CA GLY A 27 15.32 9.88 1.11
C GLY A 27 15.11 11.23 0.45
N HIS A 28 14.39 12.17 1.07
CA HIS A 28 13.95 13.42 0.43
C HIS A 28 13.19 13.17 -0.89
N LEU A 29 12.48 12.04 -0.98
CA LEU A 29 11.58 11.75 -2.10
C LEU A 29 10.31 12.60 -1.97
N PRO A 30 9.47 12.76 -3.01
CA PRO A 30 8.20 13.49 -2.88
C PRO A 30 7.28 12.87 -1.81
N THR A 31 6.46 13.70 -1.17
CA THR A 31 5.31 13.24 -0.37
C THR A 31 4.26 12.58 -1.27
N TRP A 32 3.27 11.89 -0.68
CA TRP A 32 2.19 11.27 -1.46
C TRP A 32 1.39 12.28 -2.30
N GLU A 33 1.10 13.46 -1.73
CA GLU A 33 0.36 14.53 -2.38
C GLU A 33 1.15 15.20 -3.53
N GLU A 34 2.48 15.08 -3.53
CA GLU A 34 3.35 15.62 -4.57
C GLU A 34 3.54 14.65 -5.76
N LEU A 35 3.13 13.39 -5.62
CA LEU A 35 3.16 12.41 -6.70
C LEU A 35 2.09 12.69 -7.77
N THR A 36 2.46 12.43 -9.02
CA THR A 36 1.51 12.40 -10.13
C THR A 36 0.46 11.30 -9.93
N ASP A 37 -0.67 11.41 -10.65
CA ASP A 37 -1.71 10.37 -10.62
C ASP A 37 -1.16 9.01 -11.08
N GLN A 38 -0.24 9.01 -12.05
CA GLN A 38 0.39 7.80 -12.56
C GLN A 38 1.30 7.15 -11.51
N GLU A 39 2.16 7.93 -10.85
CA GLU A 39 3.03 7.41 -9.78
C GLU A 39 2.22 6.86 -8.60
N ARG A 40 1.11 7.53 -8.25
CA ARG A 40 0.18 7.01 -7.22
C ARG A 40 -0.47 5.71 -7.67
N ALA A 41 -0.88 5.59 -8.92
CA ALA A 41 -1.44 4.36 -9.48
C ALA A 41 -0.41 3.21 -9.49
N ASP A 42 0.84 3.52 -9.86
CA ASP A 42 1.94 2.55 -9.93
C ASP A 42 2.37 2.04 -8.54
N ALA A 43 2.13 2.81 -7.48
CA ALA A 43 2.41 2.40 -6.11
C ALA A 43 1.40 1.38 -5.52
N LEU A 44 0.17 1.32 -6.06
CA LEU A 44 -0.91 0.49 -5.51
C LEU A 44 -0.65 -1.03 -5.63
N PRO A 45 -0.17 -1.58 -6.76
CA PRO A 45 0.10 -3.01 -6.90
C PRO A 45 1.09 -3.53 -5.86
N ASP A 46 2.16 -2.77 -5.61
CA ASP A 46 3.15 -3.14 -4.59
C ASP A 46 2.53 -3.12 -3.19
N ALA A 47 1.80 -2.06 -2.84
CA ALA A 47 1.10 -1.99 -1.56
C ALA A 47 0.13 -3.17 -1.37
N ARG A 48 -0.65 -3.53 -2.39
CA ARG A 48 -1.51 -4.71 -2.35
C ARG A 48 -0.69 -5.99 -2.10
N ASN A 49 0.40 -6.19 -2.83
CA ASN A 49 1.22 -7.38 -2.68
C ASN A 49 1.81 -7.50 -1.26
N TYR A 50 2.21 -6.39 -0.64
CA TYR A 50 2.65 -6.38 0.76
C TYR A 50 1.51 -6.68 1.74
N LEU A 51 0.31 -6.14 1.49
CA LEU A 51 -0.87 -6.40 2.30
C LEU A 51 -1.27 -7.89 2.24
N GLU A 52 -1.28 -8.48 1.04
CA GLU A 52 -1.51 -9.91 0.84
C GLU A 52 -0.45 -10.75 1.57
N ALA A 53 0.83 -10.39 1.47
CA ALA A 53 1.91 -11.07 2.18
C ALA A 53 1.74 -11.01 3.71
N ALA A 54 1.35 -9.86 4.25
CA ALA A 54 1.16 -9.67 5.69
C ALA A 54 -0.05 -10.47 6.23
N ILE A 55 -1.15 -10.53 5.48
CA ILE A 55 -2.32 -11.36 5.81
C ILE A 55 -1.94 -12.85 5.77
N ASN A 56 -1.22 -13.28 4.73
CA ASN A 56 -0.83 -14.69 4.58
C ASN A 56 0.19 -15.16 5.62
N ALA A 57 0.92 -14.22 6.22
CA ALA A 57 1.84 -14.48 7.32
C ALA A 57 1.17 -14.37 8.70
N ASP A 58 -0.16 -14.21 8.76
CA ASP A 58 -0.94 -14.02 9.98
C ASP A 58 -0.46 -12.82 10.85
N LEU A 59 0.17 -11.82 10.23
CA LEU A 59 0.64 -10.61 10.93
C LEU A 59 -0.49 -9.61 11.20
N ILE A 60 -1.53 -9.64 10.37
CA ILE A 60 -2.72 -8.79 10.43
C ILE A 60 -3.94 -9.58 9.95
N PRO A 61 -5.17 -9.22 10.38
CA PRO A 61 -6.38 -9.92 9.96
C PRO A 61 -6.74 -9.63 8.49
N ALA A 62 -7.42 -10.59 7.85
CA ALA A 62 -7.88 -10.46 6.46
C ALA A 62 -9.01 -9.43 6.28
N GLU A 63 -9.78 -9.16 7.34
CA GLU A 63 -10.86 -8.18 7.41
C GLU A 63 -10.70 -7.37 8.71
N GLU A 64 -11.03 -6.07 8.69
CA GLU A 64 -11.12 -5.29 9.92
C GLU A 64 -12.40 -5.68 10.67
N VAL A 65 -12.30 -5.85 12.00
CA VAL A 65 -13.39 -6.25 12.89
C VAL A 65 -14.24 -5.06 13.31
#